data_AF-A0ABD3CGK8-F1
#
_entry.id   AF-A0ABD3CGK8-F1
#
_cell.length_a   1.000
_cell.length_b   1.000
_cell.length_c   1.000
_cell.angle_alpha   90.00
_cell.angle_beta   90.00
_cell.angle_gamma   90.00
#
_symmetry.space_group_name_H-M   'P 1'
#
loop_
_entity.id
_entity.type
_entity.pdbx_description
1 polymer ?
#
loop_
_entity_poly.entity_id
_entity_poly.type
_entity_poly.pdbx_seq_one_letter_code
_entity_poly.pdbx_strand_id
1 'polypeptide(L)'
;MAISKGRQGREAQNLVKVYLANLRLKDAATDVLVYAYEPMLINPLSESAATVGAGLAVPAAQSGRLPMAEVFKSAVSSFKVNDLSLFGASL
;
A
#
# COMPACT_ATOMS: atom_id res chain seq x y z
N MET A 1 10.10 3.26 2.33
CA MET A 1 10.85 2.01 2.49
C MET A 1 11.73 1.79 1.27
N ALA A 2 12.98 1.37 1.47
CA ALA A 2 13.86 0.92 0.38
C ALA A 2 13.74 -0.62 0.27
N ILE A 3 13.43 -1.13 -0.92
CA ILE A 3 13.03 -2.54 -1.11
C ILE A 3 13.71 -3.11 -2.36
N SER A 4 14.41 -4.23 -2.20
CA SER A 4 14.93 -5.05 -3.29
C SER A 4 14.46 -6.49 -3.12
N LYS A 5 14.31 -7.22 -4.23
CA LYS A 5 14.09 -8.67 -4.19
C LYS A 5 15.35 -9.33 -3.63
N GLY A 6 15.21 -10.40 -2.84
CA GLY A 6 16.34 -10.99 -2.09
C GLY A 6 17.56 -11.38 -2.94
N ARG A 7 17.36 -11.64 -4.23
CA ARG A 7 18.42 -11.98 -5.20
C ARG A 7 19.17 -10.79 -5.81
N GLN A 8 18.72 -9.55 -5.62
CA GLN A 8 19.20 -8.37 -6.39
C GLN A 8 20.10 -7.40 -5.60
N GLY A 9 20.47 -7.76 -4.37
CA GLY A 9 21.33 -6.91 -3.54
C GLY A 9 20.68 -5.58 -3.13
N ARG A 10 21.46 -4.69 -2.53
CA ARG A 10 20.99 -3.39 -2.01
C ARG A 10 20.97 -2.32 -3.10
N GLU A 11 21.84 -2.46 -4.08
CA GLU A 11 22.01 -1.62 -5.25
C GLU A 11 20.78 -1.60 -6.16
N ALA A 12 19.92 -2.63 -6.12
CA ALA A 12 18.67 -2.70 -6.87
C ALA A 12 17.43 -2.24 -6.08
N GLN A 13 17.61 -1.56 -4.93
CA GLN A 13 16.49 -1.12 -4.11
C GLN A 13 15.63 -0.05 -4.80
N ASN A 14 14.33 -0.31 -4.88
CA ASN A 14 13.31 0.68 -5.19
C ASN A 14 12.98 1.49 -3.93
N LEU A 15 12.50 2.72 -4.13
CA LEU A 15 11.93 3.52 -3.04
C LEU A 15 10.41 3.51 -3.16
N VAL A 16 9.73 3.08 -2.11
CA VAL A 16 8.27 2.99 -2.03
C VAL A 16 7.79 3.69 -0.77
N LYS A 17 6.84 4.61 -0.89
CA LYS A 17 6.09 5.15 0.24
C LYS A 17 4.96 4.18 0.60
N VAL A 18 4.83 3.88 1.89
CA VAL A 18 3.82 2.96 2.39
C VAL A 18 2.89 3.71 3.31
N TYR A 19 1.60 3.67 3.02
CA TYR A 19 0.54 4.13 3.90
C TYR A 19 0.04 2.92 4.68
N LEU A 20 -0.13 3.06 5.99
CA LEU A 20 -0.52 1.96 6.87
C LEU A 20 -1.44 2.47 7.98
N ALA A 21 -2.53 1.75 8.20
CA ALA A 21 -3.49 2.01 9.26
C ALA A 21 -3.93 0.67 9.85
N ASN A 22 -3.92 0.59 11.17
CA ASN A 22 -4.45 -0.55 11.91
C ASN A 22 -5.80 -0.16 12.50
N LEU A 23 -6.89 -0.80 12.07
CA LEU A 23 -8.24 -0.58 12.58
C LEU A 23 -8.61 -1.72 13.53
N ARG A 24 -8.63 -1.43 14.83
CA ARG A 24 -9.05 -2.41 15.85
C ARG A 24 -10.58 -2.53 15.88
N LEU A 25 -11.08 -3.71 15.53
CA LEU A 25 -12.48 -4.11 15.71
C LEU A 25 -12.63 -4.76 17.08
N LYS A 26 -12.92 -3.94 18.11
CA LYS A 26 -12.96 -4.39 19.50
C LYS A 26 -13.98 -5.51 19.73
N ASP A 27 -15.17 -5.38 19.15
CA ASP A 27 -16.28 -6.33 19.31
C ASP A 27 -16.03 -7.68 18.60
N ALA A 28 -15.03 -7.74 17.72
CA ALA A 28 -14.62 -8.94 16.99
C ALA A 28 -13.22 -9.44 17.37
N ALA A 29 -12.59 -8.84 18.40
CA ALA A 29 -11.21 -9.12 18.80
C ALA A 29 -10.19 -9.16 17.62
N THR A 30 -10.46 -8.40 16.55
CA THR A 30 -9.75 -8.49 15.27
C THR A 30 -9.11 -7.15 14.92
N ASP A 31 -7.97 -7.20 14.23
CA ASP A 31 -7.35 -6.04 13.59
C ASP A 31 -7.55 -6.11 12.08
N VAL A 32 -7.91 -4.98 11.47
CA VAL A 32 -7.89 -4.79 10.02
C VAL A 32 -6.72 -3.89 9.68
N LEU A 33 -5.71 -4.47 9.02
CA LEU A 33 -4.58 -3.72 8.50
C LEU A 33 -4.88 -3.25 7.08
N VAL A 34 -5.05 -1.94 6.91
CA VAL A 34 -5.17 -1.31 5.60
C VAL A 34 -3.81 -0.75 5.21
N TYR A 35 -3.28 -1.16 4.06
CA TYR A 35 -2.03 -0.64 3.52
C TYR A 35 -2.14 -0.28 2.05
N ALA A 36 -1.39 0.73 1.63
CA ALA A 36 -1.27 1.10 0.23
C ALA A 36 0.18 1.48 -0.11
N TYR A 37 0.58 1.17 -1.34
CA TYR A 37 1.92 1.42 -1.85
C TYR A 37 1.88 2.56 -2.87
N GLU A 38 2.81 3.50 -2.74
CA GLU A 38 3.06 4.54 -3.72
C GLU A 38 4.55 4.49 -4.12
N PRO A 39 4.87 4.00 -5.34
CA PRO A 39 6.23 4.02 -5.85
C PRO A 39 6.77 5.45 -5.92
N MET A 40 8.04 5.65 -5.56
CA MET A 40 8.74 6.93 -5.69
C MET A 40 9.90 6.85 -6.67
N LEU A 41 10.65 5.75 -6.62
CA LEU A 41 11.78 5.48 -7.52
C LEU A 41 11.83 3.99 -7.85
N ILE A 42 11.86 3.68 -9.14
CA ILE A 42 12.17 2.33 -9.64
C ILE A 42 13.63 2.31 -10.08
N ASN A 43 14.43 1.46 -9.44
CA ASN A 43 15.85 1.35 -9.74
C ASN A 43 16.07 0.62 -11.08
N PRO A 44 16.96 1.08 -11.97
CA PRO A 44 17.24 0.38 -13.22
C PRO A 44 17.70 -1.08 -13.07
N LEU A 45 18.35 -1.41 -11.94
CA LEU A 45 18.81 -2.77 -11.62
C LEU A 45 17.71 -3.62 -10.97
N SER A 46 16.57 -3.03 -10.60
CA SER A 46 15.40 -3.75 -10.09
C SER A 46 14.77 -4.57 -11.20
N GLU A 47 14.34 -5.78 -10.88
CA GLU A 47 13.65 -6.65 -11.85
C GLU A 47 12.33 -6.03 -12.30
N SER A 48 11.69 -5.25 -11.42
CA SER A 48 10.46 -4.52 -11.75
C SER A 48 10.68 -3.47 -12.84
N ALA A 49 11.91 -2.98 -13.04
CA ALA A 49 12.21 -1.98 -14.07
C ALA A 49 11.86 -2.46 -15.47
N ALA A 50 12.00 -3.76 -15.75
CA ALA A 50 11.65 -4.35 -17.03
C ALA A 50 10.13 -4.34 -17.31
N THR A 51 9.30 -4.26 -16.26
CA THR A 51 7.83 -4.29 -16.38
C THR A 51 7.21 -2.90 -16.29
N VAL A 52 7.68 -2.07 -15.35
CA VAL A 52 7.04 -0.77 -15.05
C VAL A 52 7.90 0.44 -15.45
N GLY A 53 9.06 0.19 -16.05
CA GLY A 53 10.04 1.23 -16.38
C GLY A 53 10.88 1.63 -15.16
N ALA A 54 12.13 2.03 -15.43
CA ALA A 54 13.02 2.59 -14.42
C ALA A 54 12.82 4.11 -14.29
N GLY A 55 13.23 4.66 -13.15
CA GLY A 55 13.28 6.10 -12.91
C GLY A 55 12.31 6.56 -11.83
N LEU A 56 12.17 7.89 -11.74
CA LEU A 56 11.25 8.52 -10.80
C LEU A 56 9.81 8.21 -11.21
N ALA A 57 9.01 7.78 -10.25
CA ALA A 57 7.59 7.58 -10.47
C ALA A 57 6.91 8.94 -10.66
N VAL A 58 6.02 9.03 -11.65
CA VAL A 58 5.18 10.22 -11.84
C VAL A 58 4.12 10.26 -10.73
N PRO A 59 4.05 11.33 -9.91
CA PRO A 59 3.01 11.46 -8.90
C PRO A 59 1.61 11.37 -9.51
N ALA A 60 0.68 10.68 -8.82
CA ALA A 60 -0.67 10.45 -9.33
C ALA A 60 -1.39 11.76 -9.73
N ALA A 61 -1.25 12.82 -8.93
CA ALA A 61 -1.81 14.14 -9.21
C ALA A 61 -1.37 14.70 -10.58
N GLN A 62 -0.11 14.51 -10.96
CA GLN A 62 0.44 14.99 -12.23
C GLN A 62 -0.07 14.18 -13.43
N SER A 63 -0.59 12.98 -13.18
CA SER A 63 -1.24 12.14 -14.19
C SER A 63 -2.77 12.26 -14.19
N GLY A 64 -3.34 13.27 -13.51
CA GLY A 64 -4.79 13.45 -13.40
C GLY A 64 -5.49 12.38 -12.56
N ARG A 65 -4.77 11.68 -11.68
CA ARG A 65 -5.29 10.65 -10.77
C ARG A 65 -5.30 11.16 -9.33
N LEU A 66 -6.19 10.60 -8.51
CA LEU A 66 -6.21 10.91 -7.08
C LEU A 66 -4.89 10.49 -6.40
N PRO A 67 -4.28 11.37 -5.57
CA PRO A 67 -3.12 11.02 -4.76
C PRO A 67 -3.40 9.82 -3.85
N MET A 68 -2.39 8.95 -3.68
CA MET A 68 -2.57 7.75 -2.86
C MET A 68 -2.91 8.10 -1.40
N ALA A 69 -2.43 9.23 -0.88
CA ALA A 69 -2.80 9.72 0.44
C ALA A 69 -4.32 9.97 0.57
N GLU A 70 -4.96 10.51 -0.46
CA GLU A 70 -6.41 10.78 -0.46
C GLU A 70 -7.21 9.50 -0.62
N VAL A 71 -6.77 8.61 -1.52
CA VAL A 71 -7.37 7.27 -1.69
C VAL A 71 -7.30 6.49 -0.38
N PHE A 72 -6.13 6.47 0.26
CA PHE A 72 -5.90 5.79 1.53
C PHE A 72 -6.77 6.37 2.65
N LYS A 73 -6.80 7.70 2.79
CA LYS A 73 -7.65 8.38 3.77
C LYS A 73 -9.12 8.03 3.55
N SER A 74 -9.58 8.07 2.30
CA SER A 74 -10.96 7.71 1.94
C SER A 74 -11.27 6.28 2.35
N ALA A 75 -10.43 5.31 1.98
CA ALA A 75 -10.59 3.90 2.31
C ALA A 75 -10.67 3.66 3.83
N VAL A 76 -9.79 4.29 4.60
CA VAL A 76 -9.79 4.17 6.07
C VAL A 76 -11.02 4.84 6.70
N SER A 77 -11.37 6.05 6.25
CA SER A 77 -12.49 6.82 6.83
C SER A 77 -13.87 6.27 6.49
N SER A 78 -13.97 5.52 5.39
CA SER A 78 -15.22 4.92 4.91
C SER A 78 -15.34 3.43 5.25
N PHE A 79 -14.34 2.85 5.92
CA PHE A 79 -14.35 1.44 6.30
C PHE A 79 -15.54 1.15 7.22
N LYS A 80 -16.35 0.16 6.83
CA LYS A 80 -17.52 -0.31 7.58
C LYS A 80 -17.60 -1.82 7.51
N VAL A 81 -17.89 -2.43 8.66
CA VAL A 81 -18.32 -3.83 8.72
C VAL A 81 -19.83 -3.84 8.62
N ASN A 82 -20.36 -4.40 7.52
CA ASN A 82 -21.81 -4.47 7.31
C ASN A 82 -22.43 -5.72 7.96
N ASP A 83 -21.63 -6.78 8.15
CA ASP A 83 -22.06 -8.04 8.74
C ASP A 83 -20.96 -8.54 9.70
N LEU A 84 -21.26 -8.50 11.00
CA LEU A 84 -20.33 -8.94 12.05
C LEU A 84 -20.25 -10.48 12.16
N SER A 85 -21.20 -11.23 11.60
CA SER A 85 -21.16 -12.69 11.61
C SER A 85 -19.94 -13.26 10.86
N LEU A 86 -19.34 -12.45 9.97
CA LEU A 86 -18.06 -12.74 9.30
C LEU A 86 -16.92 -13.06 10.28
N PHE A 87 -17.00 -12.55 11.52
CA PHE A 87 -15.98 -12.79 12.54
C PHE A 87 -16.34 -13.91 13.52
N GLY A 88 -17.34 -14.73 13.20
CA GLY A 88 -17.76 -15.85 14.06
C GLY A 88 -18.59 -15.43 15.27
N ALA A 89 -19.16 -14.22 15.26
CA ALA A 89 -20.15 -13.81 16.23
C ALA A 89 -21.47 -14.58 15.98
N SER A 90 -21.58 -15.78 16.55
CA SER A 90 -22.90 -16.34 16.89
C SER A 90 -23.43 -15.55 18.07
N LEU A 91 -24.62 -14.96 17.92
CA LEU A 91 -25.40 -14.33 19.00
C LEU A 91 -25.47 -15.19 20.26
#